data_AF-A0A3T0RQJ4-F1
#
_entry.id   AF-A0A3T0RQJ4-F1
#
_cell.length_a   1.000
_cell.length_b   1.000
_cell.length_c   1.000
_cell.angle_alpha   90.00
_cell.angle_beta   90.00
_cell.angle_gamma   90.00
#
_symmetry.space_group_name_H-M   'P 1'
#
loop_
_entity.id
_entity.type
_entity.pdbx_description
1 polymer ?
#
loop_
_entity_poly.entity_id
_entity_poly.type
_entity_poly.pdbx_seq_one_letter_code
_entity_poly.pdbx_strand_id
1 'polypeptide(L)'
;MFKSVLIAMVLFLSQTLLAQEVLNLNAKYSVPASEDLQNLTTFEIEHFKIITNEKGVRYMSYTLPDDLTAGEPIKVMMPLIAETDTGHKTFQNQQGTAVCDGQWVALNCDIKFHDLDFSPAKVDSFLYLKYGDNKDTESRISITLQFMNNPIGKIKTDGLKGEE
;
A
#
# COMPACT_ATOMS: atom_id res chain seq x y z
N MET A 1 -51.78 46.68 18.36
CA MET A 1 -51.08 45.40 18.60
C MET A 1 -50.09 45.18 17.47
N PHE A 2 -48.81 45.51 17.68
CA PHE A 2 -47.74 45.26 16.71
C PHE A 2 -46.92 44.08 17.19
N LYS A 3 -47.03 42.94 16.49
CA LYS A 3 -46.16 41.77 16.70
C LYS A 3 -44.91 41.96 15.84
N SER A 4 -43.85 42.48 16.42
CA SER A 4 -42.52 42.49 15.80
C SER A 4 -41.97 41.06 15.83
N VAL A 5 -41.82 40.48 14.64
CA VAL A 5 -41.23 39.16 14.42
C VAL A 5 -39.72 39.29 14.61
N LEU A 6 -39.18 38.62 15.64
CA LEU A 6 -37.75 38.42 15.82
C LEU A 6 -37.24 37.50 14.70
N ILE A 7 -36.53 38.08 13.73
CA ILE A 7 -35.74 37.33 12.75
C ILE A 7 -34.48 36.87 13.48
N ALA A 8 -34.51 35.64 13.99
CA ALA A 8 -33.32 34.95 14.47
C ALA A 8 -32.45 34.61 13.25
N MET A 9 -31.47 35.47 12.98
CA MET A 9 -30.42 35.24 11.99
C MET A 9 -29.50 34.12 12.52
N VAL A 10 -29.84 32.88 12.16
CA VAL A 10 -28.99 31.71 12.41
C VAL A 10 -27.77 31.82 11.51
N LEU A 11 -26.67 32.34 12.07
CA LEU A 11 -25.33 32.26 11.49
C LEU A 11 -24.94 30.78 11.40
N PHE A 12 -25.22 30.16 10.25
CA PHE A 12 -24.57 28.92 9.84
C PHE A 12 -23.09 29.23 9.61
N LEU A 13 -22.29 29.09 10.67
CA LEU A 13 -20.85 28.93 10.57
C LEU A 13 -20.60 27.63 9.80
N SER A 14 -20.49 27.75 8.48
CA SER A 14 -20.05 26.69 7.59
C SER A 14 -18.60 26.35 7.94
N GLN A 15 -18.42 25.41 8.86
CA GLN A 15 -17.14 24.74 9.08
C GLN A 15 -16.86 23.94 7.82
N THR A 16 -16.04 24.49 6.92
CA THR A 16 -15.45 23.74 5.83
C THR A 16 -14.50 22.72 6.46
N LEU A 17 -15.00 21.51 6.75
CA LEU A 17 -14.13 20.36 6.93
C LEU A 17 -13.33 20.23 5.63
N LEU A 18 -12.01 20.43 5.70
CA LEU A 18 -11.13 20.01 4.63
C LEU A 18 -11.19 18.49 4.60
N ALA A 19 -12.04 17.96 3.72
CA ALA A 19 -12.18 16.52 3.54
C ALA A 19 -10.83 15.97 3.10
N GLN A 20 -10.30 15.04 3.89
CA GLN A 20 -9.11 14.28 3.54
C GLN A 20 -9.41 13.49 2.27
N GLU A 21 -8.71 13.79 1.18
CA GLU A 21 -8.87 13.04 -0.06
C GLU A 21 -8.19 11.67 0.09
N VAL A 22 -8.97 10.60 -0.08
CA VAL A 22 -8.49 9.22 0.01
C VAL A 22 -8.87 8.49 -1.28
N LEU A 23 -7.86 8.04 -2.02
CA LEU A 23 -8.03 7.17 -3.18
C LEU A 23 -7.79 5.73 -2.74
N ASN A 24 -8.84 4.92 -2.71
CA ASN A 24 -8.73 3.48 -2.45
C ASN A 24 -8.54 2.75 -3.78
N LEU A 25 -7.46 1.97 -3.90
CA LEU A 25 -7.12 1.28 -5.14
C LEU A 25 -7.02 -0.21 -4.90
N ASN A 26 -7.36 -0.98 -5.93
CA ASN A 26 -6.93 -2.37 -6.01
C ASN A 26 -5.46 -2.40 -6.41
N ALA A 27 -4.67 -3.25 -5.76
CA ALA A 27 -3.24 -3.29 -5.96
C ALA A 27 -2.71 -4.70 -5.74
N LYS A 28 -1.71 -5.08 -6.53
CA LYS A 28 -0.96 -6.33 -6.38
C LYS A 28 0.50 -6.04 -6.13
N TYR A 29 1.11 -6.81 -5.24
CA TYR A 29 2.54 -6.83 -4.97
C TYR A 29 3.16 -8.01 -5.69
N SER A 30 4.26 -7.82 -6.41
CA SER A 30 5.03 -8.91 -7.01
C SER A 30 6.48 -8.89 -6.58
N VAL A 31 7.01 -10.04 -6.16
CA VAL A 31 8.45 -10.23 -5.91
C VAL A 31 9.14 -10.68 -7.20
N PRO A 32 10.28 -10.09 -7.61
CA PRO A 32 11.06 -10.59 -8.73
C PRO A 32 11.55 -12.02 -8.45
N ALA A 33 11.24 -12.97 -9.33
CA ALA A 33 11.74 -14.34 -9.27
C ALA A 33 11.96 -14.91 -10.67
N SER A 34 12.50 -16.13 -10.75
CA SER A 34 12.63 -16.90 -11.99
C SER A 34 11.26 -17.20 -12.61
N GLU A 35 11.25 -17.46 -13.92
CA GLU A 35 10.03 -17.70 -14.71
C GLU A 35 9.15 -18.81 -14.14
N ASP A 36 9.77 -19.91 -13.69
CA ASP A 36 9.09 -21.07 -13.09
C ASP A 36 8.32 -20.77 -11.79
N LEU A 37 8.54 -19.60 -11.17
CA LEU A 37 7.93 -19.21 -9.90
C LEU A 37 6.95 -18.04 -10.03
N GLN A 38 6.78 -17.45 -11.22
CA GLN A 38 6.01 -16.21 -11.40
C GLN A 38 4.55 -16.30 -10.94
N ASN A 39 3.92 -17.48 -11.03
CA ASN A 39 2.55 -17.70 -10.58
C ASN A 39 2.40 -17.64 -9.04
N LEU A 40 3.51 -17.72 -8.29
CA LEU A 40 3.55 -17.70 -6.83
C LEU A 40 4.10 -16.39 -6.27
N THR A 41 4.59 -15.47 -7.10
CA THR A 41 5.21 -14.22 -6.65
C THR A 41 4.27 -13.03 -6.53
N THR A 42 3.02 -13.18 -6.97
CA THR A 42 2.04 -12.09 -6.96
C THR A 42 1.05 -12.27 -5.82
N PHE A 43 0.87 -11.21 -5.05
CA PHE A 43 0.05 -11.17 -3.85
C PHE A 43 -0.92 -9.98 -3.93
N GLU A 44 -2.16 -10.16 -3.51
CA GLU A 44 -3.10 -9.05 -3.38
C GLU A 44 -2.68 -8.15 -2.21
N ILE A 45 -2.77 -6.84 -2.39
CA ILE A 45 -2.51 -5.86 -1.33
C ILE A 45 -3.84 -5.39 -0.78
N GLU A 46 -4.06 -5.66 0.49
CA GLU A 46 -5.23 -5.13 1.16
C GLU A 46 -5.06 -3.64 1.50
N HIS A 47 -6.14 -2.88 1.32
CA HIS A 47 -6.25 -1.49 1.75
C HIS A 47 -5.17 -0.57 1.17
N PHE A 48 -4.75 -0.77 -0.09
CA PHE A 48 -3.87 0.18 -0.76
C PHE A 48 -4.57 1.52 -0.96
N LYS A 49 -3.92 2.60 -0.52
CA LYS A 49 -4.46 3.96 -0.55
C LYS A 49 -3.42 4.99 -0.94
N ILE A 50 -3.87 6.01 -1.67
CA ILE A 50 -3.20 7.30 -1.74
C ILE A 50 -3.99 8.29 -0.88
N ILE A 51 -3.32 8.91 0.09
CA ILE A 51 -3.94 9.78 1.08
C ILE A 51 -3.36 11.18 0.95
N THR A 52 -4.19 12.21 0.75
CA THR A 52 -3.76 13.62 0.81
C THR A 52 -4.11 14.20 2.17
N ASN A 53 -3.12 14.65 2.95
CA ASN A 53 -3.38 15.30 4.23
C ASN A 53 -3.84 16.77 4.06
N GLU A 54 -4.21 17.42 5.16
CA GLU A 54 -4.65 18.82 5.18
C GLU A 54 -3.62 19.82 4.66
N LYS A 55 -2.34 19.44 4.64
CA LYS A 55 -1.22 20.24 4.11
C LYS A 55 -0.97 19.98 2.62
N GLY A 56 -1.79 19.16 1.97
CA GLY A 56 -1.61 18.76 0.58
C GLY A 56 -0.51 17.71 0.35
N VAL A 57 0.08 17.15 1.41
CA VAL A 57 1.09 16.10 1.28
C VAL A 57 0.39 14.78 1.01
N ARG A 58 0.80 14.10 -0.06
CA ARG A 58 0.32 12.77 -0.43
C ARG A 58 1.14 11.67 0.21
N TYR A 59 0.49 10.57 0.55
CA TYR A 59 1.11 9.38 1.11
C TYR A 59 0.65 8.14 0.35
N MET A 60 1.58 7.24 0.05
CA MET A 60 1.27 5.85 -0.30
C MET A 60 1.13 5.05 0.99
N SER A 61 0.02 4.34 1.16
CA SER A 61 -0.28 3.55 2.35
C SER A 61 -0.81 2.17 1.99
N TYR A 62 -0.25 1.12 2.59
CA TYR A 62 -0.70 -0.27 2.42
C TYR A 62 -0.13 -1.17 3.51
N THR A 63 -0.60 -2.43 3.58
CA THR A 63 0.01 -3.48 4.41
C THR A 63 0.70 -4.48 3.49
N LEU A 64 1.93 -4.89 3.82
CA LEU A 64 2.60 -5.96 3.07
C LEU A 64 1.83 -7.28 3.23
N PRO A 65 1.79 -8.11 2.17
CA PRO A 65 1.21 -9.46 2.25
C PRO A 65 1.84 -10.29 3.37
N ASP A 66 1.00 -10.96 4.14
CA ASP A 66 1.40 -11.78 5.28
C ASP A 66 2.33 -12.95 4.89
N ASP A 67 2.15 -13.49 3.67
CA ASP A 67 3.03 -14.48 3.06
C ASP A 67 4.50 -14.02 2.97
N LEU A 68 4.72 -12.71 2.80
CA LEU A 68 6.06 -12.11 2.69
C LEU A 68 6.65 -11.72 4.05
N THR A 69 5.83 -11.67 5.09
CA THR A 69 6.20 -11.14 6.41
C THR A 69 6.00 -12.16 7.53
N ALA A 70 5.79 -13.44 7.18
CA ALA A 70 5.51 -14.52 8.13
C ALA A 70 4.36 -14.21 9.10
N GLY A 71 3.29 -13.62 8.58
CA GLY A 71 2.11 -13.25 9.36
C GLY A 71 2.22 -11.91 10.10
N GLU A 72 3.32 -11.18 9.98
CA GLU A 72 3.48 -9.88 10.64
C GLU A 72 2.80 -8.75 9.84
N PRO A 73 1.90 -7.96 10.45
CA PRO A 73 1.19 -6.90 9.76
C PRO A 73 2.08 -5.65 9.58
N ILE A 74 2.88 -5.64 8.52
CA ILE A 74 3.79 -4.52 8.24
C ILE A 74 3.05 -3.45 7.44
N LYS A 75 2.74 -2.37 8.13
CA LYS A 75 2.15 -1.18 7.51
C LYS A 75 3.24 -0.31 6.91
N VAL A 76 3.05 0.03 5.65
CA VAL A 76 3.90 0.95 4.91
C VAL A 76 3.15 2.26 4.76
N MET A 77 3.80 3.37 5.11
CA MET A 77 3.29 4.72 4.89
C MET A 77 4.43 5.63 4.44
N MET A 78 4.51 5.90 3.13
CA MET A 78 5.58 6.69 2.53
C MET A 78 5.02 8.02 2.00
N PRO A 79 5.52 9.18 2.45
CA PRO A 79 5.16 10.47 1.86
C PRO A 79 5.73 10.60 0.45
N LEU A 80 4.99 11.28 -0.42
CA LEU A 80 5.47 11.74 -1.72
C LEU A 80 6.53 12.83 -1.51
N ILE A 81 7.72 12.64 -2.06
CA ILE A 81 8.83 13.59 -1.97
C ILE A 81 9.13 14.29 -3.30
N ALA A 82 8.72 13.69 -4.42
CA ALA A 82 8.89 14.26 -5.75
C ALA A 82 7.79 13.77 -6.69
N GLU A 83 7.30 14.65 -7.56
CA GLU A 83 6.41 14.34 -8.68
C GLU A 83 6.85 15.18 -9.88
N THR A 84 6.82 14.58 -11.06
CA THR A 84 7.16 15.26 -12.33
C THR A 84 5.94 15.33 -13.23
N ASP A 85 5.97 16.27 -14.19
CA ASP A 85 4.89 16.46 -15.16
C ASP A 85 4.65 15.22 -16.07
N THR A 86 5.64 14.32 -16.18
CA THR A 86 5.52 13.07 -16.94
C THR A 86 4.79 11.96 -16.17
N GLY A 87 4.36 12.22 -14.94
CA GLY A 87 3.65 11.27 -14.09
C GLY A 87 4.57 10.40 -13.23
N HIS A 88 5.88 10.63 -13.25
CA HIS A 88 6.83 9.97 -12.34
C HIS A 88 6.68 10.50 -10.91
N LYS A 89 6.66 9.60 -9.92
CA LYS A 89 6.41 9.90 -8.50
C LYS A 89 7.41 9.14 -7.63
N THR A 90 8.02 9.81 -6.67
CA THR A 90 8.91 9.18 -5.69
C THR A 90 8.32 9.33 -4.29
N PHE A 91 8.15 8.21 -3.60
CA PHE A 91 7.76 8.15 -2.20
C PHE A 91 8.92 7.62 -1.37
N GLN A 92 9.16 8.19 -0.20
CA GLN A 92 10.29 7.78 0.62
C GLN A 92 10.04 8.02 2.11
N ASN A 93 10.39 7.04 2.93
CA ASN A 93 10.47 7.18 4.38
C ASN A 93 11.70 6.43 4.92
N GLN A 94 11.73 6.18 6.24
CA GLN A 94 12.81 5.40 6.87
C GLN A 94 12.79 3.92 6.47
N GLN A 95 11.62 3.35 6.15
CA GLN A 95 11.46 1.94 5.79
C GLN A 95 11.93 1.65 4.35
N GLY A 96 11.87 2.62 3.45
CA GLY A 96 12.29 2.41 2.06
C GLY A 96 11.88 3.52 1.10
N THR A 97 11.98 3.18 -0.19
CA THR A 97 11.67 4.07 -1.31
C THR A 97 10.77 3.34 -2.31
N ALA A 98 9.77 4.06 -2.84
CA ALA A 98 8.94 3.64 -3.95
C ALA A 98 9.09 4.63 -5.12
N VAL A 99 9.33 4.12 -6.31
CA VAL A 99 9.41 4.89 -7.55
C VAL A 99 8.29 4.44 -8.45
N CYS A 100 7.36 5.33 -8.79
CA CYS A 100 6.15 5.00 -9.52
C CYS A 100 6.00 5.80 -10.81
N ASP A 101 5.42 5.16 -11.81
CA ASP A 101 5.00 5.78 -13.07
C ASP A 101 3.50 5.58 -13.30
N GLY A 102 2.90 6.49 -14.06
CA GLY A 102 1.51 6.42 -14.48
C GLY A 102 0.57 7.34 -13.71
N GLN A 103 -0.72 7.19 -14.02
CA GLN A 103 -1.79 7.97 -13.39
C GLN A 103 -2.06 7.48 -11.96
N TRP A 104 -2.61 8.34 -11.10
CA TRP A 104 -2.90 8.02 -9.70
C TRP A 104 -3.75 6.77 -9.48
N VAL A 105 -4.64 6.43 -10.43
CA VAL A 105 -5.50 5.24 -10.37
C VAL A 105 -4.86 3.98 -10.97
N ALA A 106 -3.73 4.13 -11.67
CA ALA A 106 -3.06 3.08 -12.44
C ALA A 106 -1.53 3.25 -12.33
N LEU A 107 -1.02 3.13 -11.11
CA LEU A 107 0.39 3.25 -10.79
C LEU A 107 1.11 1.92 -11.04
N ASN A 108 2.32 2.00 -11.57
CA ASN A 108 3.30 0.92 -11.57
C ASN A 108 4.50 1.40 -10.75
N CYS A 109 4.79 0.74 -9.64
CA CYS A 109 5.82 1.16 -8.70
C CYS A 109 6.88 0.09 -8.53
N ASP A 110 8.15 0.48 -8.54
CA ASP A 110 9.27 -0.29 -8.02
C ASP A 110 9.52 0.12 -6.57
N ILE A 111 9.57 -0.85 -5.66
CA ILE A 111 9.74 -0.63 -4.22
C ILE A 111 11.00 -1.32 -3.75
N LYS A 112 11.77 -0.63 -2.92
CA LYS A 112 12.93 -1.17 -2.21
C LYS A 112 12.84 -0.78 -0.75
N PHE A 113 12.77 -1.77 0.14
CA PHE A 113 12.89 -1.54 1.58
C PHE A 113 14.37 -1.50 1.98
N HIS A 114 14.67 -0.81 3.07
CA HIS A 114 16.03 -0.74 3.62
C HIS A 114 16.33 -1.96 4.49
N ASP A 115 15.44 -2.25 5.45
CA ASP A 115 15.57 -3.37 6.38
C ASP A 115 14.21 -4.03 6.60
N LEU A 116 14.11 -5.32 6.31
CA LEU A 116 13.01 -6.18 6.73
C LEU A 116 13.63 -7.44 7.35
N ASP A 117 13.62 -7.51 8.67
CA ASP A 117 14.21 -8.63 9.40
C ASP A 117 13.09 -9.52 9.96
N PHE A 118 13.04 -10.77 9.49
CA PHE A 118 12.18 -11.82 10.03
C PHE A 118 13.00 -13.06 10.28
N SER A 119 12.52 -13.93 11.17
CA SER A 119 13.17 -15.23 11.38
C SER A 119 12.83 -16.20 10.24
N PRO A 120 13.82 -16.81 9.57
CA PRO A 120 13.57 -17.87 8.59
C PRO A 120 12.72 -19.02 9.15
N ALA A 121 12.96 -19.41 10.41
CA ALA A 121 12.17 -20.44 11.08
C ALA A 121 10.70 -20.05 11.26
N LYS A 122 10.41 -18.75 11.42
CA LYS A 122 9.05 -18.23 11.49
C LYS A 122 8.38 -18.25 10.11
N VAL A 123 9.11 -17.92 9.04
CA VAL A 123 8.62 -18.03 7.65
C VAL A 123 8.20 -19.46 7.36
N ASP A 124 9.08 -20.43 7.62
CA ASP A 124 8.80 -21.86 7.41
C ASP A 124 7.55 -22.27 8.18
N SER A 125 7.53 -22.02 9.49
CA SER A 125 6.42 -22.43 10.36
C SER A 125 5.08 -21.81 9.93
N PHE A 126 5.08 -20.53 9.54
CA PHE A 126 3.89 -19.81 9.10
C PHE A 126 3.35 -20.38 7.78
N LEU A 127 4.22 -20.54 6.77
CA LEU A 127 3.81 -20.98 5.45
C LEU A 127 3.39 -22.45 5.45
N TYR A 128 4.07 -23.33 6.19
CA TYR A 128 3.62 -24.72 6.38
C TYR A 128 2.28 -24.80 7.11
N LEU A 129 2.05 -23.96 8.12
CA LEU A 129 0.77 -23.93 8.82
C LEU A 129 -0.37 -23.44 7.89
N LYS A 130 -0.09 -22.46 7.03
CA LYS A 130 -1.09 -21.85 6.13
C LYS A 130 -1.41 -22.72 4.91
N TYR A 131 -0.40 -23.34 4.31
CA TYR A 131 -0.52 -24.02 3.01
C TYR A 131 -0.29 -25.54 3.07
N GLY A 132 0.18 -26.07 4.21
CA GLY A 132 0.52 -27.48 4.37
C GLY A 132 1.87 -27.84 3.75
N ASP A 133 2.22 -29.12 3.82
CA ASP A 133 3.48 -29.66 3.29
C ASP A 133 3.33 -30.04 1.80
N ASN A 134 3.76 -29.15 0.91
CA ASN A 134 3.76 -29.37 -0.54
C ASN A 134 4.78 -28.48 -1.25
N LYS A 135 5.01 -28.76 -2.54
CA LYS A 135 5.99 -28.07 -3.39
C LYS A 135 5.73 -26.56 -3.54
N ASP A 136 4.47 -26.14 -3.55
CA ASP A 136 4.14 -24.71 -3.65
C ASP A 136 4.49 -24.00 -2.34
N THR A 137 4.33 -24.64 -1.18
CA THR A 137 4.78 -24.12 0.12
C THR A 137 6.30 -23.94 0.15
N GLU A 138 7.07 -24.93 -0.28
CA GLU A 138 8.54 -24.82 -0.40
C GLU A 138 8.95 -23.67 -1.33
N SER A 139 8.22 -23.49 -2.43
CA SER A 139 8.45 -22.40 -3.39
C SER A 139 8.13 -21.03 -2.78
N ARG A 140 7.03 -20.91 -2.03
CA ARG A 140 6.68 -19.69 -1.28
C ARG A 140 7.73 -19.36 -0.23
N ILE A 141 8.22 -20.36 0.51
CA ILE A 141 9.33 -20.18 1.46
C ILE A 141 10.55 -19.61 0.73
N SER A 142 10.93 -20.20 -0.41
CA SER A 142 12.07 -19.70 -1.19
C SER A 142 11.89 -18.24 -1.63
N ILE A 143 10.71 -17.88 -2.13
CA ILE A 143 10.38 -16.51 -2.55
C ILE A 143 10.46 -15.55 -1.36
N THR A 144 9.88 -15.90 -0.22
CA THR A 144 9.89 -15.04 0.98
C THR A 144 11.30 -14.86 1.53
N LEU A 145 12.13 -15.91 1.56
CA LEU A 145 13.53 -15.81 1.97
C LEU A 145 14.36 -14.96 0.99
N GLN A 146 14.10 -15.04 -0.31
CA GLN A 146 14.73 -14.16 -1.30
C GLN A 146 14.35 -12.70 -1.07
N PHE A 147 13.05 -12.44 -0.86
CA PHE A 147 12.54 -11.11 -0.52
C PHE A 147 13.19 -10.56 0.75
N MET A 148 13.35 -11.35 1.80
CA MET A 148 14.03 -10.90 3.03
C MET A 148 15.48 -10.47 2.80
N ASN A 149 16.22 -11.21 1.98
CA ASN A 149 17.62 -10.88 1.69
C ASN A 149 17.77 -9.67 0.77
N ASN A 150 16.80 -9.43 -0.11
CA ASN A 150 16.78 -8.30 -1.02
C ASN A 150 15.32 -7.81 -1.16
N PRO A 151 14.85 -6.91 -0.27
CA PRO A 151 13.43 -6.60 -0.14
C PRO A 151 12.99 -5.61 -1.21
N ILE A 152 12.96 -6.11 -2.43
CA ILE A 152 12.49 -5.44 -3.63
C ILE A 152 11.18 -6.07 -4.10
N GLY A 153 10.31 -5.23 -4.64
CA GLY A 153 9.09 -5.69 -5.27
C GLY A 153 8.48 -4.65 -6.17
N LYS A 154 7.40 -5.02 -6.83
CA LYS A 154 6.65 -4.13 -7.70
C LYS A 154 5.20 -4.05 -7.23
N ILE A 155 4.63 -2.86 -7.23
CA ILE A 155 3.19 -2.66 -7.04
C ILE A 155 2.58 -2.27 -8.36
N LYS A 156 1.45 -2.90 -8.71
CA LYS A 156 0.61 -2.48 -9.83
C LYS A 156 -0.80 -2.24 -9.33
N THR A 157 -1.36 -1.06 -9.61
CA THR A 157 -2.77 -0.76 -9.36
C THR A 157 -3.58 -0.86 -10.64
N ASP A 158 -4.83 -1.32 -10.55
CA ASP A 158 -5.71 -1.58 -11.69
C ASP A 158 -7.07 -0.84 -11.62
N GLY A 159 -7.10 0.28 -10.88
CA GLY A 159 -8.23 1.19 -10.83
C GLY A 159 -8.71 1.47 -9.40
N LEU A 160 -9.82 2.22 -9.32
CA LEU A 160 -10.51 2.46 -8.06
C LEU A 160 -11.10 1.15 -7.54
N LYS A 161 -10.95 0.90 -6.24
CA LYS A 161 -11.68 -0.17 -5.59
C LYS A 161 -13.16 0.24 -5.54
N GLY A 162 -14.03 -0.58 -6.10
CA GLY A 162 -15.48 -0.37 -5.98
C GLY A 162 -15.88 -0.31 -4.51
N GLU A 163 -16.71 0.66 -4.14
CA GLU A 163 -17.35 0.68 -2.83
C GLU A 163 -18.35 -0.48 -2.78
N GLU A 164 -18.02 -1.55 -2.05
CA GLU A 164 -18.96 -2.61 -1.66
C GLU A 164 -19.78 -2.20 -0.44
#